data_AF-A0A1M5JS85-F1
#
_entry.id   AF-A0A1M5JS85-F1
#
_cell.length_a   1.000
_cell.length_b   1.000
_cell.length_c   1.000
_cell.angle_alpha   90.00
_cell.angle_beta   90.00
_cell.angle_gamma   90.00
#
_symmetry.space_group_name_H-M   'P 1'
#
loop_
_entity.id
_entity.type
_entity.pdbx_description
1 polymer ?
#
loop_
_entity_poly.entity_id
_entity_poly.type
_entity_poly.pdbx_seq_one_letter_code
_entity_poly.pdbx_strand_id
1 'polypeptide(L)'
;MMKKYILSAIAIFTIGFVSAQNAKFGVKGGGVFASSKIMIGDSDTGFYVGGFSDVAVSEKFHVQPEVLYVYIKELSQIQVPILAKVPVVENFSLLAGPNFGFILNTDSYVKSFNFGLDFGASVDVSEDFSLDLKYNLGLTDLNKAGNSDSSFKINALLFGLGYKF
;
A
#
# COMPACT_ATOMS: atom_id res chain seq x y z
N MET A 1 34.14 5.20 3.78
CA MET A 1 32.95 4.75 4.55
C MET A 1 31.81 4.14 3.71
N MET A 2 31.96 3.93 2.39
CA MET A 2 30.86 3.44 1.53
C MET A 2 30.66 1.90 1.50
N LYS A 3 31.64 1.11 1.96
CA LYS A 3 31.58 -0.37 1.89
C LYS A 3 30.50 -0.98 2.78
N LYS A 4 30.09 -0.30 3.86
CA LYS A 4 29.09 -0.80 4.82
C LYS A 4 27.67 -0.82 4.22
N TYR A 5 27.33 0.17 3.39
CA TYR A 5 26.03 0.24 2.73
C TYR A 5 25.86 -0.81 1.63
N ILE A 6 26.94 -1.16 0.92
CA ILE A 6 26.93 -2.23 -0.08
C ILE A 6 26.71 -3.59 0.59
N LEU A 7 27.36 -3.85 1.74
CA LEU A 7 27.14 -5.07 2.53
C LEU A 7 25.71 -5.16 3.08
N SER A 8 25.11 -4.07 3.53
CA SER A 8 23.71 -4.04 3.96
C SER A 8 22.74 -4.24 2.79
N ALA A 9 23.00 -3.66 1.62
CA ALA A 9 22.20 -3.89 0.42
C ALA A 9 22.29 -5.34 -0.05
N ILE A 10 23.49 -5.94 -0.02
CA ILE A 10 23.70 -7.37 -0.31
C ILE A 10 23.01 -8.23 0.74
N ALA A 11 23.05 -7.88 2.03
CA ALA A 11 22.36 -8.61 3.08
C ALA A 11 20.83 -8.61 2.89
N ILE A 12 20.25 -7.45 2.54
CA ILE A 12 18.82 -7.32 2.20
C ILE A 12 18.49 -8.16 0.96
N PHE A 13 19.36 -8.17 -0.05
CA PHE A 13 19.21 -9.01 -1.24
C PHE A 13 19.33 -10.51 -0.93
N THR A 14 20.28 -10.93 -0.08
CA THR A 14 20.47 -12.35 0.28
C THR A 14 19.36 -12.90 1.17
N ILE A 15 18.76 -12.08 2.02
CA ILE A 15 17.54 -12.44 2.76
C ILE A 15 16.38 -12.66 1.78
N GLY A 16 16.30 -11.84 0.72
CA GLY A 16 15.32 -12.00 -0.36
C GLY A 16 15.42 -13.34 -1.12
N PHE A 17 16.62 -13.90 -1.29
CA PHE A 17 16.81 -15.20 -1.97
C PHE A 17 16.53 -16.42 -1.08
N VAL A 18 16.69 -16.32 0.25
CA VAL A 18 16.39 -17.44 1.17
C VAL A 18 14.87 -17.67 1.33
N SER A 19 14.05 -16.62 1.18
CA SER A 19 12.59 -16.73 1.21
C SER A 19 11.95 -17.12 -0.14
N ALA A 20 12.73 -17.36 -1.20
CA ALA A 20 12.20 -17.65 -2.55
C ALA A 20 11.38 -18.96 -2.65
N GLN A 21 11.41 -19.84 -1.64
CA GLN A 21 10.55 -21.02 -1.58
C GLN A 21 9.14 -20.72 -1.01
N ASN A 22 8.95 -19.60 -0.31
CA ASN A 22 7.70 -19.26 0.39
C ASN A 22 7.11 -17.91 -0.05
N ALA A 23 7.62 -17.31 -1.12
CA ALA A 23 7.15 -16.04 -1.66
C ALA A 23 6.44 -16.27 -3.00
N LYS A 24 5.17 -15.87 -3.10
CA LYS A 24 4.44 -15.75 -4.38
C LYS A 24 4.49 -14.30 -4.84
N PHE A 25 4.70 -14.06 -6.12
CA PHE A 25 4.68 -12.70 -6.67
C PHE A 25 3.36 -12.47 -7.39
N GLY A 26 2.97 -11.21 -7.53
CA GLY A 26 1.75 -10.89 -8.23
C GLY A 26 1.66 -9.45 -8.67
N VAL A 27 0.69 -9.22 -9.54
CA VAL A 27 0.27 -7.90 -9.98
C VAL A 27 -1.16 -7.65 -9.52
N LYS A 28 -1.49 -6.39 -9.23
CA LYS A 28 -2.83 -6.00 -8.82
C LYS A 28 -3.22 -4.65 -9.36
N GLY A 29 -4.52 -4.45 -9.50
CA GLY A 29 -5.08 -3.17 -9.92
C GLY A 29 -6.55 -3.06 -9.59
N GLY A 30 -7.05 -1.83 -9.56
CA GLY A 30 -8.44 -1.58 -9.20
C GLY A 30 -8.78 -0.11 -9.04
N GLY A 31 -9.93 0.15 -8.44
CA GLY A 31 -10.47 1.48 -8.20
C GLY A 31 -10.09 2.03 -6.83
N VAL A 32 -10.13 3.36 -6.73
CA VAL A 32 -9.90 4.12 -5.50
C VAL A 32 -11.03 5.11 -5.31
N PHE A 33 -11.58 5.18 -4.10
CA PHE A 33 -12.45 6.25 -3.64
C PHE A 33 -11.75 6.98 -2.51
N ALA A 34 -11.27 8.19 -2.77
CA ALA A 34 -10.58 9.02 -1.79
C ALA A 34 -11.52 10.06 -1.19
N SER A 35 -11.36 10.31 0.10
CA SER A 35 -12.00 11.42 0.81
C SER A 35 -10.92 12.25 1.49
N SER A 36 -11.02 13.56 1.33
CA SER A 36 -10.14 14.52 2.01
C SER A 36 -10.91 15.35 3.01
N LYS A 37 -10.32 15.59 4.20
CA LYS A 37 -11.00 16.34 5.28
C LYS A 37 -11.03 17.86 5.06
N ILE A 38 -10.45 18.37 3.98
CA ILE A 38 -10.38 19.82 3.70
C ILE A 38 -11.66 20.34 3.05
N MET A 39 -12.44 19.48 2.41
CA MET A 39 -13.75 19.83 1.88
C MET A 39 -14.73 18.73 2.26
N ILE A 40 -15.65 19.03 3.17
CA ILE A 40 -16.74 18.12 3.54
C ILE A 40 -17.53 17.79 2.27
N GLY A 41 -17.42 16.56 1.76
CA GLY A 41 -18.33 16.01 0.76
C GLY A 41 -17.77 15.68 -0.63
N ASP A 42 -16.57 16.13 -1.00
CA ASP A 42 -15.98 15.75 -2.29
C ASP A 42 -15.25 14.41 -2.16
N SER A 43 -15.86 13.37 -2.73
CA SER A 43 -15.23 12.07 -2.96
C SER A 43 -14.58 12.06 -4.33
N ASP A 44 -13.27 11.87 -4.37
CA ASP A 44 -12.53 11.76 -5.63
C ASP A 44 -12.31 10.29 -5.99
N THR A 45 -12.60 9.95 -7.24
CA THR A 45 -12.38 8.61 -7.76
C THR A 45 -11.02 8.52 -8.45
N GLY A 46 -10.43 7.34 -8.40
CA GLY A 46 -9.13 7.05 -8.97
C GLY A 46 -8.94 5.59 -9.31
N PHE A 47 -7.72 5.24 -9.69
CA PHE A 47 -7.32 3.87 -9.92
C PHE A 47 -5.94 3.61 -9.30
N TYR A 48 -5.63 2.33 -9.11
CA TYR A 48 -4.28 1.90 -8.78
C TYR A 48 -3.87 0.71 -9.65
N VAL A 49 -2.56 0.58 -9.83
CA VAL A 49 -1.92 -0.58 -10.44
C VAL A 49 -0.56 -0.80 -9.79
N GLY A 50 -0.14 -2.04 -9.62
CA GLY A 50 1.12 -2.31 -8.97
C GLY A 50 1.46 -3.78 -8.85
N GLY A 51 2.56 -4.03 -8.15
CA GLY A 51 3.03 -5.36 -7.81
C GLY A 51 2.94 -5.62 -6.31
N PHE A 52 2.90 -6.90 -5.95
CA PHE A 52 3.01 -7.35 -4.57
C PHE A 52 3.81 -8.65 -4.49
N SER A 53 4.28 -8.96 -3.30
CA SER A 53 4.69 -10.32 -2.96
C SER A 53 3.90 -10.80 -1.75
N ASP A 54 3.56 -12.07 -1.71
CA ASP A 54 2.92 -12.75 -0.58
C ASP A 54 3.94 -13.73 0.01
N VAL A 55 4.52 -13.36 1.15
CA VAL A 55 5.59 -14.11 1.81
C VAL A 55 5.00 -14.85 3.01
N ALA A 56 4.91 -16.18 2.91
CA ALA A 56 4.48 -17.02 4.02
C ALA A 56 5.57 -17.07 5.11
N VAL A 57 5.26 -16.52 6.28
CA VAL A 57 6.11 -16.60 7.49
C VAL A 57 5.69 -17.79 8.34
N SER A 58 4.40 -18.10 8.38
CA SER A 58 3.81 -19.34 8.90
C SER A 58 2.47 -19.61 8.20
N GLU A 59 1.85 -20.77 8.45
CA GLU A 59 0.53 -21.12 7.87
C GLU A 59 -0.57 -20.10 8.17
N LYS A 60 -0.45 -19.32 9.26
CA LYS A 60 -1.46 -18.33 9.68
C LYS A 60 -0.98 -16.88 9.58
N PHE A 61 0.24 -16.67 9.10
CA PHE A 61 0.81 -15.34 9.06
C PHE A 61 1.68 -15.16 7.83
N HIS A 62 1.25 -14.23 6.99
CA HIS A 62 1.91 -13.85 5.77
C HIS A 62 2.28 -12.37 5.87
N VAL A 63 3.38 -12.00 5.23
CA VAL A 63 3.76 -10.60 5.04
C VAL A 63 3.64 -10.28 3.56
N GLN A 64 2.82 -9.27 3.26
CA GLN A 64 2.51 -8.86 1.89
C GLN A 64 2.95 -7.41 1.66
N PRO A 65 4.21 -7.18 1.26
CA PRO A 65 4.61 -5.87 0.78
C PRO A 65 4.05 -5.62 -0.63
N GLU A 66 3.67 -4.38 -0.89
CA GLU A 66 3.11 -3.94 -2.17
C GLU A 66 3.85 -2.69 -2.67
N VAL A 67 3.87 -2.48 -3.98
CA VAL A 67 4.28 -1.22 -4.61
C VAL A 67 3.19 -0.84 -5.61
N LEU A 68 2.46 0.22 -5.31
CA LEU A 68 1.28 0.64 -6.06
C LEU A 68 1.49 2.06 -6.62
N TYR A 69 1.28 2.22 -7.92
CA TYR A 69 0.99 3.54 -8.49
C TYR A 69 -0.50 3.83 -8.27
N VAL A 70 -0.80 4.97 -7.65
CA VAL A 70 -2.17 5.41 -7.35
C VAL A 70 -2.39 6.77 -7.98
N TYR A 71 -3.48 6.91 -8.73
CA TYR A 71 -3.89 8.15 -9.36
C TYR A 71 -5.32 8.51 -8.95
N ILE A 72 -5.49 9.68 -8.33
CA ILE A 72 -6.76 10.21 -7.83
C ILE A 72 -6.87 11.65 -8.32
N LYS A 73 -7.79 11.95 -9.25
CA LYS A 73 -8.10 13.30 -9.75
C LYS A 73 -6.88 14.25 -9.79
N GLU A 74 -5.90 13.90 -10.64
CA GLU A 74 -4.64 14.65 -10.89
C GLU A 74 -3.54 14.50 -9.82
N LEU A 75 -3.85 13.96 -8.64
CA LEU A 75 -2.85 13.52 -7.66
C LEU A 75 -2.34 12.12 -8.01
N SER A 76 -1.05 12.01 -8.32
CA SER A 76 -0.37 10.73 -8.47
C SER A 76 0.58 10.49 -7.29
N GLN A 77 0.60 9.24 -6.80
CA GLN A 77 1.50 8.82 -5.74
C GLN A 77 1.97 7.38 -5.93
N ILE A 78 3.16 7.08 -5.45
CA ILE A 78 3.61 5.70 -5.24
C ILE A 78 3.32 5.35 -3.79
N GLN A 79 2.55 4.30 -3.54
CA GLN A 79 2.33 3.75 -2.21
C GLN A 79 3.11 2.46 -2.04
N VAL A 80 3.73 2.30 -0.87
CA VAL A 80 4.43 1.10 -0.45
C VAL A 80 3.81 0.57 0.86
N PRO A 81 2.67 -0.13 0.80
CA PRO A 81 2.12 -0.89 1.93
C PRO A 81 3.04 -2.04 2.34
N ILE A 82 3.13 -2.29 3.65
CA ILE A 82 3.72 -3.53 4.20
C ILE A 82 2.67 -4.17 5.09
N LEU A 83 1.96 -5.16 4.56
CA LEU A 83 0.77 -5.70 5.21
C LEU A 83 1.07 -7.01 5.93
N ALA A 84 0.58 -7.15 7.15
CA ALA A 84 0.27 -8.45 7.72
C ALA A 84 -0.98 -8.99 7.01
N LYS A 85 -0.87 -10.18 6.43
CA LYS A 85 -1.98 -10.94 5.86
C LYS A 85 -2.22 -12.17 6.74
N VAL A 86 -3.39 -12.22 7.36
CA VAL A 86 -3.77 -13.27 8.32
C VAL A 86 -4.96 -14.04 7.74
N PRO A 87 -4.76 -15.28 7.26
CA PRO A 87 -5.86 -16.16 6.88
C PRO A 87 -6.76 -16.42 8.10
N VAL A 88 -8.06 -16.15 7.95
CA VAL A 88 -9.05 -16.35 9.03
C VAL A 88 -9.91 -17.58 8.75
N VAL A 89 -10.32 -17.77 7.50
CA VAL A 89 -10.95 -18.99 6.98
C VAL A 89 -10.37 -19.30 5.60
N GLU A 90 -10.71 -20.45 5.05
CA GLU A 90 -10.32 -20.82 3.68
C GLU A 90 -10.67 -19.69 2.71
N ASN A 91 -9.69 -19.28 1.91
CA ASN A 91 -9.78 -18.21 0.92
C ASN A 91 -10.09 -16.81 1.44
N PHE A 92 -10.18 -16.56 2.75
CA PHE A 92 -10.42 -15.22 3.30
C PHE A 92 -9.33 -14.82 4.30
N SER A 93 -8.71 -13.68 4.02
CA SER A 93 -7.64 -13.10 4.84
C SER A 93 -7.98 -11.69 5.28
N LEU A 94 -7.57 -11.33 6.49
CA LEU A 94 -7.53 -9.94 6.93
C LEU A 94 -6.17 -9.34 6.61
N LEU A 95 -6.17 -8.06 6.25
CA LEU A 95 -4.99 -7.28 5.91
C LEU A 95 -4.86 -6.12 6.90
N ALA A 96 -3.66 -5.89 7.43
CA ALA A 96 -3.37 -4.70 8.22
C ALA A 96 -1.89 -4.32 8.15
N GLY A 97 -1.55 -3.04 8.04
CA GLY A 97 -0.14 -2.63 8.11
C GLY A 97 0.13 -1.17 7.79
N PRO A 98 1.39 -0.72 7.99
CA PRO A 98 1.81 0.62 7.60
C PRO A 98 1.78 0.80 6.07
N ASN A 99 1.50 2.03 5.65
CA ASN A 99 1.53 2.46 4.27
C ASN A 99 2.40 3.72 4.12
N PHE A 100 3.37 3.64 3.21
CA PHE A 100 4.29 4.73 2.89
C PHE A 100 3.99 5.26 1.49
N GLY A 101 3.34 6.42 1.41
CA GLY A 101 3.02 7.13 0.17
C GLY A 101 4.04 8.21 -0.17
N PHE A 102 4.34 8.32 -1.46
CA PHE A 102 5.18 9.36 -2.05
C PHE A 102 4.42 10.05 -3.17
N ILE A 103 3.99 11.29 -2.94
CA ILE A 103 3.24 12.10 -3.91
C ILE A 103 4.22 12.60 -4.98
N LEU A 104 3.94 12.25 -6.23
CA LEU A 104 4.80 12.58 -7.38
C LEU A 104 4.49 13.98 -7.91
N ASN A 105 3.21 14.34 -7.95
CA ASN A 105 2.75 15.67 -8.35
C ASN A 105 2.73 16.58 -7.11
N THR A 106 3.90 17.11 -6.77
CA THR A 106 4.05 17.99 -5.61
C THR A 106 4.04 19.46 -6.04
N ASP A 107 2.99 20.20 -5.67
CA ASP A 107 3.05 21.67 -5.62
C ASP A 107 3.83 22.16 -4.40
N SER A 108 4.28 23.42 -4.41
CA SER A 108 5.05 24.05 -3.33
C SER A 108 4.42 23.91 -1.93
N TYR A 109 3.12 23.68 -1.86
CA TYR A 109 2.32 23.65 -0.63
C TYR A 109 2.01 22.25 -0.08
N VAL A 110 2.32 21.17 -0.82
CA VAL A 110 2.00 19.78 -0.44
C VAL A 110 3.27 19.02 -0.02
N LYS A 111 3.21 18.25 1.07
CA LYS A 111 4.31 17.34 1.46
C LYS A 111 4.37 16.15 0.52
N SER A 112 5.58 15.82 0.07
CA SER A 112 5.78 14.67 -0.82
C SER A 112 5.64 13.33 -0.10
N PHE A 113 5.80 13.27 1.22
CA PHE A 113 5.65 12.04 1.99
C PHE A 113 4.30 11.97 2.72
N ASN A 114 3.59 10.86 2.54
CA ASN A 114 2.29 10.57 3.13
C ASN A 114 2.36 9.24 3.89
N PHE A 115 2.33 9.28 5.22
CA PHE A 115 2.23 8.07 6.05
C PHE A 115 0.79 7.78 6.45
N GLY A 116 0.40 6.50 6.36
CA GLY A 116 -0.92 6.00 6.76
C GLY A 116 -0.89 4.56 7.27
N LEU A 117 -2.08 4.06 7.62
CA LEU A 117 -2.32 2.66 7.98
C LEU A 117 -3.38 2.06 7.06
N ASP A 118 -3.09 0.88 6.52
CA ASP A 118 -4.04 0.10 5.73
C ASP A 118 -4.71 -0.95 6.63
N PHE A 119 -6.02 -1.12 6.46
CA PHE A 119 -6.79 -2.25 7.00
C PHE A 119 -7.73 -2.77 5.92
N GLY A 120 -7.93 -4.07 5.82
CA GLY A 120 -8.74 -4.61 4.73
C GLY A 120 -8.98 -6.11 4.82
N ALA A 121 -9.51 -6.63 3.73
CA ALA A 121 -9.72 -8.05 3.52
C ALA A 121 -9.32 -8.43 2.09
N SER A 122 -8.96 -9.70 1.93
CA SER A 122 -8.64 -10.33 0.66
C SER A 122 -9.40 -11.65 0.56
N VAL A 123 -10.05 -11.89 -0.57
CA VAL A 123 -10.72 -13.14 -0.91
C VAL A 123 -9.99 -13.78 -2.08
N ASP A 124 -9.42 -14.97 -1.89
CA ASP A 124 -8.83 -15.76 -2.97
C ASP A 124 -9.97 -16.46 -3.74
N VAL A 125 -10.28 -15.96 -4.94
CA VAL A 125 -11.35 -16.50 -5.80
C VAL A 125 -10.90 -17.80 -6.48
N SER A 126 -9.59 -17.92 -6.71
CA SER A 126 -8.92 -19.13 -7.23
C SER A 126 -7.49 -19.15 -6.72
N GLU A 127 -6.69 -20.15 -7.13
CA GLU A 127 -5.28 -20.25 -6.73
C GLU A 127 -4.44 -19.01 -7.13
N ASP A 128 -4.78 -18.40 -8.26
CA ASP A 128 -4.04 -17.27 -8.83
C ASP A 128 -4.75 -15.93 -8.63
N PHE A 129 -6.09 -15.90 -8.59
CA PHE A 129 -6.87 -14.65 -8.53
C PHE A 129 -7.39 -14.32 -7.13
N SER A 130 -7.22 -13.07 -6.72
CA SER A 130 -7.79 -12.52 -5.48
C SER A 130 -8.63 -11.26 -5.72
N LEU A 131 -9.61 -11.03 -4.84
CA LEU A 131 -10.35 -9.79 -4.71
C LEU A 131 -9.93 -9.10 -3.41
N ASP A 132 -9.52 -7.85 -3.50
CA ASP A 132 -9.03 -7.09 -2.36
C ASP A 132 -9.93 -5.89 -2.08
N LEU A 133 -10.17 -5.63 -0.79
CA LEU A 133 -10.80 -4.42 -0.29
C LEU A 133 -9.95 -3.87 0.85
N LYS A 134 -9.44 -2.64 0.72
CA LYS A 134 -8.58 -1.98 1.71
C LYS A 134 -9.05 -0.56 1.99
N TYR A 135 -9.01 -0.16 3.25
CA TYR A 135 -9.14 1.23 3.66
C TYR A 135 -7.79 1.74 4.14
N ASN A 136 -7.27 2.76 3.45
CA ASN A 136 -6.09 3.52 3.85
C ASN A 136 -6.52 4.72 4.70
N LEU A 137 -6.08 4.72 5.95
CA LEU A 137 -6.24 5.82 6.90
C LEU A 137 -4.98 6.70 6.86
N GLY A 138 -5.07 7.87 6.25
CA GLY A 138 -3.97 8.84 6.22
C GLY A 138 -3.72 9.45 7.60
N LEU A 139 -2.48 9.36 8.08
CA LEU A 139 -2.09 9.89 9.39
C LEU A 139 -1.31 11.20 9.29
N THR A 140 -0.57 11.39 8.19
CA THR A 140 0.25 12.59 7.97
C THR A 140 -0.60 13.77 7.56
N ASP A 141 -0.38 14.92 8.18
CA ASP A 141 -0.86 16.19 7.64
C ASP A 141 0.05 16.63 6.48
N LEU A 142 -0.52 16.64 5.29
CA LEU A 142 0.15 16.91 4.04
C LEU A 142 0.29 18.42 3.74
N ASN A 143 -0.32 19.29 4.55
CA ASN A 143 -0.11 20.73 4.43
C ASN A 143 1.32 21.11 4.86
N LYS A 144 2.03 21.87 4.02
CA LYS A 144 3.32 22.49 4.37
C LYS A 144 3.17 23.83 5.09
N ALA A 145 2.02 24.49 4.99
CA ALA A 145 1.75 25.75 5.68
C ALA A 145 1.46 25.49 7.17
N GLY A 146 2.46 25.72 8.03
CA GLY A 146 2.41 25.42 9.46
C GLY A 146 1.49 26.31 10.31
N ASN A 147 0.42 26.90 9.75
CA ASN A 147 -0.46 27.83 10.49
C ASN A 147 -1.88 27.95 9.90
N SER A 148 -2.50 26.86 9.47
CA SER A 148 -3.91 26.85 9.05
C SER A 148 -4.64 25.72 9.75
N ASP A 149 -5.75 26.01 10.45
CA ASP A 149 -6.57 25.07 11.23
C ASP A 149 -7.17 23.89 10.42
N SER A 150 -6.89 23.81 9.13
CA SER A 150 -7.34 22.78 8.21
C SER A 150 -6.26 21.71 8.00
N SER A 151 -6.39 20.53 8.62
CA SER A 151 -5.47 19.40 8.37
C SER A 151 -5.77 18.74 7.01
N PHE A 152 -4.77 18.56 6.14
CA PHE A 152 -4.95 17.78 4.90
C PHE A 152 -4.53 16.34 5.13
N LYS A 153 -5.50 15.43 5.16
CA LYS A 153 -5.28 13.98 5.24
C LYS A 153 -6.02 13.31 4.11
N ILE A 154 -5.36 12.37 3.44
CA ILE A 154 -5.94 11.54 2.40
C ILE A 154 -6.37 10.22 3.04
N ASN A 155 -7.67 9.95 3.04
CA ASN A 155 -8.19 8.61 3.32
C ASN A 155 -8.71 8.01 2.02
N ALA A 156 -8.54 6.72 1.82
CA ALA A 156 -8.96 6.08 0.58
C ALA A 156 -9.48 4.67 0.80
N LEU A 157 -10.60 4.35 0.15
CA LEU A 157 -11.06 2.98 -0.05
C LEU A 157 -10.52 2.48 -1.39
N LEU A 158 -9.74 1.40 -1.37
CA LEU A 158 -9.18 0.73 -2.53
C LEU A 158 -9.89 -0.62 -2.68
N PHE A 159 -10.33 -0.93 -3.90
CA PHE A 159 -10.90 -2.24 -4.22
C PHE A 159 -10.32 -2.71 -5.55
N GLY A 160 -10.02 -4.00 -5.69
CA GLY A 160 -9.44 -4.48 -6.94
C GLY A 160 -9.19 -5.97 -7.00
N LEU A 161 -8.49 -6.36 -8.06
CA LEU A 161 -8.14 -7.73 -8.39
C LEU A 161 -6.62 -7.90 -8.27
N GLY A 162 -6.19 -9.03 -7.71
CA GLY A 162 -4.82 -9.51 -7.73
C GLY A 162 -4.70 -10.76 -8.59
N TYR A 163 -3.57 -10.89 -9.29
CA TYR A 163 -3.14 -12.09 -10.00
C TYR A 163 -1.75 -12.49 -9.51
N LYS A 164 -1.63 -13.71 -8.98
CA LYS A 164 -0.40 -14.33 -8.47
C LYS A 164 0.19 -15.25 -9.54
N PHE A 165 1.52 -15.29 -9.63
CA PHE A 165 2.28 -16.15 -10.55
C PHE A 165 3.57 -16.69 -9.90
#